data_AF-A0AA42WBN8-F1
#
_entry.id   AF-A0AA42WBN8-F1
#
_cell.length_a   1.000
_cell.length_b   1.000
_cell.length_c   1.000
_cell.angle_alpha   90.00
_cell.angle_beta   90.00
_cell.angle_gamma   90.00
#
_symmetry.space_group_name_H-M   'P 1'
#
loop_
_entity.id
_entity.type
_entity.pdbx_description
1 polymer ?
#
loop_
_entity_poly.entity_id
_entity_poly.type
_entity_poly.pdbx_seq_one_letter_code
_entity_poly.pdbx_strand_id
1 'polypeptide(L)'
;MSGNQNSSREQGMEKYFFRASAVDFEKIPSAPIAYWVYQSVLDHFAGDKKLEDISKPKQGATTSNNSRFLRVWHEISQSDFGTRLGSLKAASDSRKTWFPYNKGGEFRRWYGNQDFVINYKNDGQEIKDFHEELNKTSPGGRLKNQDCYFKPSVSWSKISSGTFAARYFPQGFIFDVAGSAIFFDTDESATYFSGLLNTRYVRYVLGALSPTLNFEAEHLCKIPVLRDAHIEMQVNPLVEELILRSKDDWDSVETSWDFITLLLLHPDHCQPTLKASYQSLRTHWREMTLEMQRLEEENNRIFIDAYGLQDELTPEVPLEEITLTCNPHYRYGGDKSEEELEALLLADTMRELVSYAVGCMFGRYSLDKPGLILANQGETLADYLAQVPQPRFSADDDNVIPLLDGDWFADDITLRVRQFLRVAFGDMHYEDNLAFIEQALNVKGKRNYGLRDYLLGEFYADHVKRYKKRPIYWQFSSPRGSFNALIYMHRYRPDTVSVVLRYLRDYREKLATEKERQAAISISHASSQGDKTRALKETDRLAKVLAELEDYERDVLYPLATQQKQIDLDEGVKVNYLKFGAALKKIPGLAAKDED
;
A
#
# COMPACT_ATOMS: atom_id res chain seq x y z
N MET A 1 -23.49 23.04 76.78
CA MET A 1 -23.11 21.78 77.43
C MET A 1 -23.60 20.63 76.57
N SER A 2 -22.70 19.65 76.34
CA SER A 2 -22.94 18.28 75.83
C SER A 2 -23.91 18.13 74.64
N GLY A 3 -23.48 17.84 73.41
CA GLY A 3 -22.47 16.87 73.03
C GLY A 3 -23.15 15.56 72.63
N ASN A 4 -23.17 15.25 71.33
CA ASN A 4 -22.54 14.03 70.85
C ASN A 4 -22.38 14.06 69.33
N GLN A 5 -21.11 14.02 68.92
CA GLN A 5 -20.69 13.63 67.59
C GLN A 5 -21.10 12.17 67.36
N ASN A 6 -21.78 11.89 66.25
CA ASN A 6 -21.45 10.74 65.41
C ASN A 6 -22.21 10.80 64.09
N SER A 7 -21.52 10.37 63.04
CA SER A 7 -21.99 10.19 61.66
C SER A 7 -21.98 11.42 60.75
N SER A 8 -20.82 12.06 60.68
CA SER A 8 -20.34 12.85 59.54
C SER A 8 -19.98 11.98 58.31
N ARG A 9 -20.81 10.97 57.97
CA ARG A 9 -20.53 10.03 56.86
C ARG A 9 -21.76 9.46 56.12
N GLU A 10 -22.94 10.02 56.33
CA GLU A 10 -24.14 9.70 55.53
C GLU A 10 -24.37 10.68 54.37
N GLN A 11 -23.32 11.41 53.98
CA GLN A 11 -23.07 11.79 52.58
C GLN A 11 -22.04 10.83 52.01
N GLY A 12 -22.47 9.68 51.46
CA GLY A 12 -21.50 8.66 51.08
C GLY A 12 -21.95 7.72 49.98
N MET A 13 -22.57 6.58 50.33
CA MET A 13 -22.69 5.42 49.44
C MET A 13 -23.90 4.50 49.72
N GLU A 14 -25.09 5.04 50.01
CA GLU A 14 -26.29 4.47 49.35
C GLU A 14 -26.25 4.71 47.81
N LYS A 15 -25.33 5.61 47.45
CA LYS A 15 -24.95 6.24 46.18
C LYS A 15 -24.38 5.33 45.08
N TYR A 16 -24.22 4.02 45.32
CA TYR A 16 -23.76 3.02 44.34
C TYR A 16 -24.66 1.76 44.33
N PHE A 17 -25.89 1.84 44.85
CA PHE A 17 -26.89 0.79 44.68
C PHE A 17 -27.44 0.79 43.24
N PHE A 18 -27.30 -0.33 42.51
CA PHE A 18 -28.24 -0.74 41.45
C PHE A 18 -28.82 -2.12 41.83
N ARG A 19 -30.14 -2.25 41.98
CA ARG A 19 -30.78 -3.53 42.35
C ARG A 19 -31.59 -4.07 41.18
N ALA A 20 -31.14 -5.23 40.68
CA ALA A 20 -31.46 -5.80 39.39
C ALA A 20 -32.74 -6.64 39.37
N SER A 21 -33.41 -6.60 38.21
CA SER A 21 -34.45 -7.55 37.77
C SER A 21 -34.68 -7.42 36.26
N ALA A 22 -33.63 -7.47 35.45
CA ALA A 22 -33.71 -7.92 34.06
C ALA A 22 -33.41 -9.44 34.06
N VAL A 23 -34.08 -10.21 34.95
CA VAL A 23 -33.53 -11.34 35.73
C VAL A 23 -32.90 -12.46 34.89
N ASP A 24 -31.59 -12.58 34.89
CA ASP A 24 -30.62 -11.54 35.25
C ASP A 24 -29.65 -11.50 34.09
N PHE A 25 -29.97 -10.58 33.17
CA PHE A 25 -29.44 -10.45 31.82
C PHE A 25 -29.46 -11.80 31.08
N GLU A 26 -30.49 -12.57 31.47
CA GLU A 26 -30.65 -14.03 31.44
C GLU A 26 -29.39 -14.89 31.49
N LYS A 27 -28.43 -14.54 32.36
CA LYS A 27 -27.38 -15.40 32.97
C LYS A 27 -26.47 -16.17 32.01
N ILE A 28 -26.53 -15.85 30.72
CA ILE A 28 -26.07 -16.70 29.63
C ILE A 28 -25.14 -15.91 28.72
N PRO A 29 -24.05 -16.56 28.26
CA PRO A 29 -23.14 -15.93 27.30
C PRO A 29 -23.87 -15.55 26.00
N SER A 30 -23.74 -14.28 25.62
CA SER A 30 -24.20 -13.62 24.38
C SER A 30 -25.55 -12.89 24.40
N ALA A 31 -26.25 -12.73 25.52
CA ALA A 31 -27.42 -11.84 25.64
C ALA A 31 -26.97 -10.36 25.79
N PRO A 32 -26.87 -9.56 24.69
CA PRO A 32 -26.31 -8.22 24.75
C PRO A 32 -27.35 -7.27 25.34
N ILE A 33 -26.98 -6.51 26.36
CA ILE A 33 -27.88 -5.55 27.00
C ILE A 33 -27.74 -4.21 26.27
N ALA A 34 -28.41 -4.08 25.13
CA ALA A 34 -28.36 -2.88 24.32
C ALA A 34 -29.58 -1.98 24.62
N TYR A 35 -29.60 -1.38 25.81
CA TYR A 35 -30.74 -0.59 26.31
C TYR A 35 -30.99 0.72 25.54
N TRP A 36 -30.03 1.14 24.71
CA TRP A 36 -30.09 2.33 23.86
C TRP A 36 -30.61 2.04 22.45
N VAL A 37 -30.97 0.78 22.15
CA VAL A 37 -31.46 0.38 20.82
C VAL A 37 -32.88 0.91 20.61
N TYR A 38 -33.11 1.56 19.46
CA TYR A 38 -34.41 2.10 19.10
C TYR A 38 -35.45 0.99 18.89
N GLN A 39 -36.72 1.30 19.17
CA GLN A 39 -37.81 0.31 19.07
C GLN A 39 -37.97 -0.23 17.65
N SER A 40 -37.84 0.63 16.63
CA SER A 40 -37.84 0.24 15.21
C SER A 40 -36.80 -0.85 14.91
N VAL A 41 -35.57 -0.70 15.40
CA VAL A 41 -34.51 -1.70 15.23
C VAL A 41 -34.84 -3.01 15.96
N LEU A 42 -35.43 -2.95 17.16
CA LEU A 42 -35.87 -4.15 17.88
C LEU A 42 -36.98 -4.90 17.14
N ASP A 43 -37.89 -4.17 16.50
CA ASP A 43 -38.96 -4.76 15.69
C ASP A 43 -38.37 -5.50 14.47
N HIS A 44 -37.33 -4.94 13.83
CA HIS A 44 -36.58 -5.63 12.78
C HIS A 44 -35.85 -6.89 13.28
N PHE A 45 -35.23 -6.86 14.46
CA PHE A 45 -34.64 -8.07 15.07
C PHE A 45 -35.67 -9.18 15.32
N ALA A 46 -36.92 -8.83 15.59
CA ALA A 46 -37.99 -9.78 15.85
C ALA A 46 -38.69 -10.27 14.56
N GLY A 47 -38.82 -9.40 13.56
CA GLY A 47 -39.64 -9.62 12.35
C GLY A 47 -38.87 -10.02 11.09
N ASP A 48 -37.64 -9.55 10.92
CA ASP A 48 -36.89 -9.73 9.68
C ASP A 48 -36.01 -10.99 9.69
N LYS A 49 -35.65 -11.43 8.49
CA LYS A 49 -34.65 -12.49 8.32
C LYS A 49 -33.28 -11.99 8.74
N LYS A 50 -32.48 -12.87 9.34
CA LYS A 50 -31.10 -12.57 9.66
C LYS A 50 -30.23 -12.78 8.43
N LEU A 51 -29.05 -12.14 8.40
CA LEU A 51 -28.09 -12.33 7.32
C LEU A 51 -27.74 -13.81 7.12
N GLU A 52 -27.59 -14.58 8.20
CA GLU A 52 -27.28 -16.02 8.13
C GLU A 52 -28.37 -16.89 7.49
N ASP A 53 -29.62 -16.40 7.45
CA ASP A 53 -30.74 -17.07 6.79
C ASP A 53 -30.70 -16.87 5.27
N ILE A 54 -29.93 -15.89 4.78
CA ILE A 54 -29.77 -15.57 3.35
C ILE A 54 -28.42 -16.07 2.85
N SER A 55 -27.32 -15.64 3.46
CA SER A 55 -25.98 -16.16 3.19
C SER A 55 -25.11 -16.07 4.43
N LYS A 56 -24.53 -17.21 4.82
CA LYS A 56 -23.73 -17.30 6.04
C LYS A 56 -22.35 -16.68 5.83
N PRO A 57 -21.95 -15.70 6.66
CA PRO A 57 -20.56 -15.27 6.77
C PRO A 57 -19.63 -16.45 7.07
N LYS A 58 -18.48 -16.51 6.37
CA LYS A 58 -17.51 -17.61 6.46
C LYS A 58 -16.10 -17.08 6.81
N GLN A 59 -15.37 -17.87 7.59
CA GLN A 59 -13.92 -17.69 7.84
C GLN A 59 -13.10 -18.55 6.87
N GLY A 60 -11.96 -18.04 6.41
CA GLY A 60 -11.15 -18.72 5.42
C GLY A 60 -10.00 -19.56 5.98
N ALA A 61 -8.90 -19.57 5.24
CA ALA A 61 -7.66 -20.26 5.56
C ALA A 61 -6.94 -19.62 6.76
N THR A 62 -6.28 -20.45 7.56
CA THR A 62 -5.21 -20.00 8.46
C THR A 62 -3.88 -20.46 7.88
N THR A 63 -2.91 -19.55 7.69
CA THR A 63 -1.58 -19.94 7.19
C THR A 63 -0.71 -20.59 8.27
N SER A 64 -0.94 -20.20 9.54
CA SER A 64 -0.13 -20.57 10.71
C SER A 64 1.38 -20.22 10.60
N ASN A 65 1.79 -19.60 9.49
CA ASN A 65 3.12 -19.06 9.23
C ASN A 65 3.04 -18.11 8.01
N ASN A 66 2.70 -16.84 8.26
CA ASN A 66 2.58 -15.82 7.22
C ASN A 66 3.88 -15.67 6.40
N SER A 67 5.04 -15.70 7.07
CA SER A 67 6.34 -15.54 6.40
C SER A 67 6.68 -16.64 5.39
N ARG A 68 6.11 -17.84 5.55
CA ARG A 68 6.30 -18.95 4.62
C ARG A 68 5.32 -18.90 3.45
N PHE A 69 4.04 -18.65 3.73
CA PHE A 69 2.97 -18.85 2.76
C PHE A 69 2.43 -17.58 2.12
N LEU A 70 2.76 -16.39 2.65
CA LEU A 70 2.26 -15.12 2.12
C LEU A 70 3.37 -14.23 1.58
N ARG A 71 3.05 -13.51 0.52
CA ARG A 71 3.84 -12.41 -0.03
C ARG A 71 2.94 -11.22 -0.30
N VAL A 72 3.52 -10.04 -0.45
CA VAL A 72 2.88 -8.95 -1.20
C VAL A 72 3.14 -9.19 -2.68
N TRP A 73 2.16 -8.91 -3.55
CA TRP A 73 2.20 -9.32 -4.96
C TRP A 73 3.44 -8.85 -5.73
N HIS A 74 3.98 -7.68 -5.38
CA HIS A 74 5.17 -7.13 -6.05
C HIS A 74 6.46 -7.84 -5.63
N GLU A 75 6.43 -8.75 -4.65
CA GLU A 75 7.61 -9.51 -4.23
C GLU A 75 7.93 -10.67 -5.18
N ILE A 76 6.95 -11.18 -5.91
CA ILE A 76 7.02 -12.42 -6.70
C ILE A 76 7.21 -12.13 -8.19
N SER A 77 7.52 -13.17 -8.97
CA SER A 77 7.47 -13.10 -10.43
C SER A 77 6.03 -13.03 -10.92
N GLN A 78 5.74 -12.13 -11.87
CA GLN A 78 4.43 -12.02 -12.50
C GLN A 78 4.03 -13.31 -13.23
N SER A 79 4.99 -14.07 -13.74
CA SER A 79 4.81 -15.38 -14.37
C SER A 79 4.27 -16.44 -13.42
N ASP A 80 4.39 -16.26 -12.11
CA ASP A 80 3.92 -17.22 -11.10
C ASP A 80 2.64 -16.75 -10.38
N PHE A 81 2.14 -15.56 -10.74
CA PHE A 81 0.92 -14.99 -10.20
C PHE A 81 -0.32 -15.42 -10.98
N GLY A 82 -1.26 -16.10 -10.31
CA GLY A 82 -2.53 -16.58 -10.86
C GLY A 82 -3.72 -15.69 -10.47
N THR A 83 -4.00 -14.66 -11.26
CA THR A 83 -5.12 -13.74 -11.02
C THR A 83 -6.39 -14.14 -11.74
N ARG A 84 -7.57 -13.75 -11.20
CA ARG A 84 -8.89 -13.86 -11.85
C ARG A 84 -9.31 -15.29 -12.24
N LEU A 85 -8.74 -16.31 -11.60
CA LEU A 85 -9.14 -17.70 -11.80
C LEU A 85 -10.40 -18.00 -10.99
N GLY A 86 -11.44 -18.56 -11.60
CA GLY A 86 -12.76 -18.71 -10.97
C GLY A 86 -13.00 -20.03 -10.23
N SER A 87 -12.01 -20.92 -10.13
CA SER A 87 -12.18 -22.20 -9.45
C SER A 87 -10.86 -22.84 -9.05
N LEU A 88 -10.93 -23.77 -8.08
CA LEU A 88 -9.81 -24.64 -7.70
C LEU A 88 -9.22 -25.40 -8.89
N LYS A 89 -10.08 -25.86 -9.82
CA LYS A 89 -9.62 -26.55 -11.03
C LYS A 89 -8.82 -25.62 -11.93
N ALA A 90 -9.33 -24.41 -12.21
CA ALA A 90 -8.62 -23.42 -13.00
C ALA A 90 -7.29 -23.00 -12.34
N ALA A 91 -7.25 -22.87 -11.01
CA ALA A 91 -6.03 -22.62 -10.25
C ALA A 91 -5.00 -23.75 -10.43
N SER A 92 -5.42 -25.02 -10.29
CA SER A 92 -4.55 -26.18 -10.49
C SER A 92 -4.04 -26.28 -11.94
N ASP A 93 -4.93 -26.11 -12.93
CA ASP A 93 -4.59 -26.20 -14.36
C ASP A 93 -3.61 -25.09 -14.80
N SER A 94 -3.64 -23.94 -14.12
CA SER A 94 -2.74 -22.82 -14.40
C SER A 94 -1.27 -23.10 -14.05
N ARG A 95 -1.00 -24.05 -13.14
CA ARG A 95 0.32 -24.38 -12.58
C ARG A 95 1.06 -23.19 -11.92
N LYS A 96 0.32 -22.11 -11.61
CA LYS A 96 0.84 -20.95 -10.88
C LYS A 96 1.09 -21.28 -9.42
N THR A 97 1.96 -20.52 -8.78
CA THR A 97 2.31 -20.70 -7.36
C THR A 97 1.44 -19.81 -6.47
N TRP A 98 1.33 -18.53 -6.83
CA TRP A 98 0.77 -17.49 -5.99
C TRP A 98 -0.61 -17.07 -6.46
N PHE A 99 -1.56 -16.96 -5.53
CA PHE A 99 -2.93 -16.55 -5.83
C PHE A 99 -3.36 -15.43 -4.90
N PRO A 100 -4.24 -14.50 -5.33
CA PRO A 100 -4.74 -13.42 -4.49
C PRO A 100 -5.26 -13.91 -3.13
N TYR A 101 -4.84 -13.25 -2.06
CA TYR A 101 -5.18 -13.61 -0.69
C TYR A 101 -5.76 -12.41 0.07
N ASN A 102 -7.00 -12.54 0.51
CA ASN A 102 -7.66 -11.52 1.31
C ASN A 102 -7.28 -11.68 2.80
N LYS A 103 -6.34 -10.84 3.25
CA LYS A 103 -5.89 -10.77 4.66
C LYS A 103 -6.69 -9.76 5.49
N GLY A 104 -7.82 -9.26 4.99
CA GLY A 104 -8.45 -8.06 5.53
C GLY A 104 -7.65 -6.81 5.13
N GLY A 105 -7.43 -5.88 6.05
CA GLY A 105 -6.63 -4.68 5.81
C GLY A 105 -7.15 -3.46 6.53
N GLU A 106 -6.66 -2.29 6.13
CA GLU A 106 -7.03 -1.00 6.71
C GLU A 106 -8.50 -0.64 6.41
N PHE A 107 -9.03 0.37 7.10
CA PHE A 107 -10.38 0.86 6.89
C PHE A 107 -10.54 1.41 5.48
N ARG A 108 -11.25 0.68 4.61
CA ARG A 108 -11.60 1.09 3.24
C ARG A 108 -12.91 0.43 2.84
N ARG A 109 -13.84 1.19 2.27
CA ARG A 109 -15.13 0.72 1.75
C ARG A 109 -15.02 0.31 0.27
N TRP A 110 -15.99 -0.47 -0.18
CA TRP A 110 -16.30 -0.83 -1.58
C TRP A 110 -15.28 -1.69 -2.32
N TYR A 111 -14.00 -1.32 -2.38
CA TYR A 111 -12.97 -2.08 -3.11
C TYR A 111 -11.55 -1.74 -2.60
N GLY A 112 -10.59 -2.67 -2.70
CA GLY A 112 -9.17 -2.44 -2.36
C GLY A 112 -8.65 -3.34 -1.24
N ASN A 113 -7.49 -2.99 -0.65
CA ASN A 113 -6.71 -3.84 0.26
C ASN A 113 -6.27 -5.18 -0.37
N GLN A 114 -6.06 -5.16 -1.68
CA GLN A 114 -5.72 -6.30 -2.49
C GLN A 114 -4.20 -6.31 -2.69
N ASP A 115 -3.47 -6.62 -1.61
CA ASP A 115 -2.00 -6.57 -1.59
C ASP A 115 -1.36 -7.96 -1.54
N PHE A 116 -1.98 -8.89 -0.81
CA PHE A 116 -1.38 -10.15 -0.44
C PHE A 116 -1.70 -11.27 -1.44
N VAL A 117 -0.75 -12.20 -1.54
CA VAL A 117 -0.87 -13.43 -2.29
C VAL A 117 -0.43 -14.61 -1.43
N ILE A 118 -1.05 -15.76 -1.64
CA ILE A 118 -0.78 -17.02 -0.93
C ILE A 118 -0.19 -18.06 -1.87
N ASN A 119 0.82 -18.80 -1.41
CA ASN A 119 1.28 -20.00 -2.09
C ASN A 119 0.20 -21.08 -1.95
N TYR A 120 -0.50 -21.34 -3.06
CA TYR A 120 -1.51 -22.38 -3.16
C TYR A 120 -1.24 -23.31 -4.35
N LYS A 121 0.04 -23.44 -4.72
CA LYS A 121 0.50 -24.35 -5.77
C LYS A 121 0.03 -25.78 -5.50
N ASN A 122 -0.34 -26.51 -6.55
CA ASN A 122 -0.79 -27.90 -6.46
C ASN A 122 -1.92 -28.09 -5.43
N ASP A 123 -2.94 -27.23 -5.49
CA ASP A 123 -4.07 -27.23 -4.53
C ASP A 123 -3.60 -27.08 -3.06
N GLY A 124 -2.58 -26.25 -2.84
CA GLY A 124 -2.05 -25.96 -1.51
C GLY A 124 -1.41 -27.17 -0.82
N GLN A 125 -0.83 -28.12 -1.55
CA GLN A 125 -0.19 -29.31 -0.95
C GLN A 125 0.80 -28.95 0.16
N GLU A 126 1.66 -27.95 -0.06
CA GLU A 126 2.68 -27.56 0.93
C GLU A 126 2.07 -27.08 2.26
N ILE A 127 1.02 -26.26 2.20
CA ILE A 127 0.35 -25.75 3.41
C ILE A 127 -0.48 -26.86 4.10
N LYS A 128 -1.02 -27.82 3.33
CA LYS A 128 -1.70 -29.01 3.88
C LYS A 128 -0.71 -29.88 4.66
N ASP A 129 0.43 -30.23 4.06
CA ASP A 129 1.49 -31.03 4.70
C ASP A 129 2.01 -30.34 5.96
N PHE A 130 2.22 -29.01 5.89
CA PHE A 130 2.65 -28.23 7.05
C PHE A 130 1.63 -28.27 8.19
N HIS A 131 0.34 -28.17 7.90
CA HIS A 131 -0.70 -28.30 8.91
C HIS A 131 -0.79 -29.71 9.50
N GLU A 132 -0.60 -30.76 8.70
CA GLU A 132 -0.57 -32.14 9.21
C GLU A 132 0.54 -32.33 10.24
N GLU A 133 1.74 -31.78 10.00
CA GLU A 133 2.84 -31.82 10.97
C GLU A 133 2.59 -30.90 12.17
N LEU A 134 2.16 -29.66 11.94
CA LEU A 134 1.92 -28.67 13.00
C LEU A 134 0.86 -29.17 13.98
N ASN A 135 -0.25 -29.72 13.48
CA ASN A 135 -1.37 -30.16 14.30
C ASN A 135 -1.05 -31.37 15.19
N LYS A 136 0.08 -32.07 14.98
CA LYS A 136 0.57 -33.11 15.91
C LYS A 136 1.02 -32.53 17.25
N THR A 137 1.43 -31.26 17.28
CA THR A 137 1.94 -30.60 18.49
C THR A 137 1.11 -29.38 18.90
N SER A 138 0.54 -28.66 17.93
CA SER A 138 -0.24 -27.43 18.11
C SER A 138 -1.46 -27.44 17.20
N PRO A 139 -2.59 -28.04 17.61
CA PRO A 139 -3.80 -28.12 16.79
C PRO A 139 -4.40 -26.73 16.57
N GLY A 140 -4.53 -26.32 15.30
CA GLY A 140 -5.13 -25.03 14.95
C GLY A 140 -5.06 -24.67 13.47
N GLY A 141 -4.06 -25.18 12.74
CA GLY A 141 -3.85 -24.88 11.33
C GLY A 141 -4.82 -25.66 10.43
N ARG A 142 -5.65 -24.95 9.66
CA ARG A 142 -6.65 -25.55 8.76
C ARG A 142 -7.04 -24.64 7.60
N LEU A 143 -7.28 -25.26 6.45
CA LEU A 143 -7.88 -24.62 5.27
C LEU A 143 -9.39 -24.85 5.29
N LYS A 144 -10.15 -23.87 5.80
CA LYS A 144 -11.62 -23.95 5.88
C LYS A 144 -12.29 -23.44 4.61
N ASN A 145 -13.53 -23.87 4.40
CA ASN A 145 -14.43 -23.32 3.37
C ASN A 145 -13.79 -23.28 1.97
N GLN A 146 -13.04 -24.33 1.61
CA GLN A 146 -12.36 -24.42 0.30
C GLN A 146 -13.35 -24.41 -0.87
N ASP A 147 -14.61 -24.80 -0.64
CA ASP A 147 -15.72 -24.67 -1.58
C ASP A 147 -16.05 -23.23 -1.97
N CYS A 148 -15.57 -22.25 -1.19
CA CYS A 148 -15.71 -20.83 -1.44
C CYS A 148 -14.48 -20.19 -2.09
N TYR A 149 -13.35 -20.90 -2.19
CA TYR A 149 -12.14 -20.32 -2.77
C TYR A 149 -12.39 -19.96 -4.23
N PHE A 150 -11.78 -18.85 -4.65
CA PHE A 150 -11.84 -18.30 -6.01
C PHE A 150 -13.19 -17.70 -6.42
N LYS A 151 -14.24 -17.78 -5.58
CA LYS A 151 -15.54 -17.14 -5.85
C LYS A 151 -15.49 -15.64 -5.50
N PRO A 152 -16.27 -14.80 -6.21
CA PRO A 152 -16.47 -13.41 -5.79
C PRO A 152 -17.13 -13.35 -4.40
N SER A 153 -16.84 -12.30 -3.64
CA SER A 153 -17.30 -12.19 -2.25
C SER A 153 -17.37 -10.76 -1.76
N VAL A 154 -18.12 -10.56 -0.67
CA VAL A 154 -18.11 -9.33 0.12
C VAL A 154 -17.40 -9.62 1.43
N SER A 155 -16.32 -8.89 1.73
CA SER A 155 -15.47 -9.15 2.88
C SER A 155 -15.22 -7.89 3.70
N TRP A 156 -14.89 -8.09 4.97
CA TRP A 156 -14.53 -7.03 5.91
C TRP A 156 -13.26 -7.40 6.68
N SER A 157 -12.66 -6.40 7.30
CA SER A 157 -11.56 -6.63 8.24
C SER A 157 -12.13 -6.98 9.61
N LYS A 158 -11.79 -8.15 10.14
CA LYS A 158 -12.22 -8.63 11.45
C LYS A 158 -11.85 -7.64 12.57
N ILE A 159 -10.63 -7.11 12.53
CA ILE A 159 -10.16 -6.07 13.46
C ILE A 159 -10.12 -4.76 12.70
N SER A 160 -10.76 -3.73 13.24
CA SER A 160 -10.72 -2.37 12.70
C SER A 160 -10.33 -1.40 13.81
N SER A 161 -9.49 -0.40 13.51
CA SER A 161 -9.19 0.69 14.45
C SER A 161 -10.33 1.71 14.58
N GLY A 162 -11.41 1.54 13.81
CA GLY A 162 -12.57 2.43 13.80
C GLY A 162 -13.85 1.71 13.39
N THR A 163 -14.52 2.26 12.38
CA THR A 163 -15.83 1.79 11.89
C THR A 163 -15.72 0.49 11.09
N PHE A 164 -16.83 -0.26 11.03
CA PHE A 164 -16.99 -1.38 10.10
C PHE A 164 -16.95 -0.90 8.64
N ALA A 165 -16.30 -1.66 7.76
CA ALA A 165 -16.30 -1.42 6.32
C ALA A 165 -16.26 -2.74 5.57
N ALA A 166 -17.12 -2.86 4.56
CA ALA A 166 -17.19 -4.00 3.66
C ALA A 166 -16.65 -3.63 2.27
N ARG A 167 -16.01 -4.59 1.62
CA ARG A 167 -15.40 -4.47 0.29
C ARG A 167 -15.79 -5.64 -0.58
N TYR A 168 -16.01 -5.35 -1.85
CA TYR A 168 -16.16 -6.36 -2.89
C TYR A 168 -14.79 -6.91 -3.30
N PHE A 169 -14.71 -8.23 -3.39
CA PHE A 169 -13.57 -8.96 -3.92
C PHE A 169 -14.04 -9.74 -5.15
N PRO A 170 -13.43 -9.54 -6.33
CA PRO A 170 -13.80 -10.28 -7.53
C PRO A 170 -13.36 -11.74 -7.41
N GLN A 171 -13.67 -12.56 -8.42
CA GLN A 171 -13.16 -13.93 -8.49
C GLN A 171 -11.63 -13.98 -8.46
N GLY A 172 -11.06 -15.06 -7.93
CA GLY A 172 -9.60 -15.27 -7.86
C GLY A 172 -9.01 -15.39 -6.47
N PHE A 173 -9.78 -15.12 -5.40
CA PHE A 173 -9.24 -14.98 -4.06
C PHE A 173 -9.38 -16.25 -3.21
N ILE A 174 -8.33 -16.51 -2.42
CA ILE A 174 -8.44 -17.22 -1.15
C ILE A 174 -8.55 -16.15 -0.05
N PHE A 175 -9.17 -16.48 1.08
CA PHE A 175 -9.44 -15.51 2.15
C PHE A 175 -8.97 -16.02 3.51
N ASP A 176 -8.64 -15.11 4.42
CA ASP A 176 -8.16 -15.37 5.77
C ASP A 176 -9.33 -15.48 6.78
N VAL A 177 -9.02 -15.78 8.03
CA VAL A 177 -9.85 -15.47 9.20
C VAL A 177 -9.99 -13.96 9.40
N ALA A 178 -8.91 -13.19 9.27
CA ALA A 178 -8.93 -11.73 9.43
C ALA A 178 -9.68 -11.00 8.30
N GLY A 179 -9.76 -11.63 7.13
CA GLY A 179 -10.55 -11.21 5.96
C GLY A 179 -11.74 -12.14 5.74
N SER A 180 -12.58 -12.32 6.77
CA SER A 180 -13.80 -13.13 6.65
C SER A 180 -14.72 -12.58 5.56
N ALA A 181 -15.53 -13.45 4.94
CA ALA A 181 -16.25 -13.11 3.72
C ALA A 181 -17.64 -13.76 3.65
N ILE A 182 -18.54 -13.13 2.88
CA ILE A 182 -19.85 -13.63 2.52
C ILE A 182 -19.87 -13.86 1.01
N PHE A 183 -20.48 -14.98 0.61
CA PHE A 183 -20.55 -15.42 -0.79
C PHE A 183 -21.99 -15.43 -1.24
N PHE A 184 -22.24 -14.93 -2.45
CA PHE A 184 -23.58 -14.83 -3.00
C PHE A 184 -23.64 -15.54 -4.35
N ASP A 185 -24.82 -16.05 -4.69
CA ASP A 185 -25.03 -16.81 -5.93
C ASP A 185 -25.17 -15.90 -7.16
N THR A 186 -25.48 -14.61 -6.95
CA THR A 186 -25.63 -13.60 -8.02
C THR A 186 -24.87 -12.33 -7.69
N ASP A 187 -24.38 -11.65 -8.73
CA ASP A 187 -23.71 -10.34 -8.60
C ASP A 187 -24.67 -9.30 -8.01
N GLU A 188 -25.94 -9.28 -8.44
CA GLU A 188 -26.99 -8.42 -7.88
C GLU A 188 -27.12 -8.58 -6.36
N SER A 189 -27.03 -9.81 -5.85
CA SER A 189 -27.06 -10.05 -4.40
C SER A 189 -25.79 -9.52 -3.74
N ALA A 190 -24.61 -9.79 -4.32
CA ALA A 190 -23.34 -9.28 -3.78
C ALA A 190 -23.32 -7.74 -3.73
N THR A 191 -23.86 -7.07 -4.73
CA THR A 191 -24.01 -5.63 -4.81
C THR A 191 -24.96 -5.12 -3.72
N TYR A 192 -26.18 -5.67 -3.60
CA TYR A 192 -27.13 -5.27 -2.56
C TYR A 192 -26.53 -5.39 -1.15
N PHE A 193 -25.87 -6.51 -0.85
CA PHE A 193 -25.25 -6.72 0.46
C PHE A 193 -24.01 -5.85 0.68
N SER A 194 -23.25 -5.52 -0.37
CA SER A 194 -22.18 -4.51 -0.27
C SER A 194 -22.75 -3.14 0.12
N GLY A 195 -23.91 -2.78 -0.44
CA GLY A 195 -24.67 -1.57 -0.08
C GLY A 195 -25.09 -1.57 1.37
N LEU A 196 -25.84 -2.59 1.79
CA LEU A 196 -26.35 -2.74 3.15
C LEU A 196 -25.24 -2.68 4.20
N LEU A 197 -24.16 -3.46 4.00
CA LEU A 197 -23.08 -3.61 4.97
C LEU A 197 -22.28 -2.32 5.20
N ASN A 198 -22.28 -1.39 4.24
CA ASN A 198 -21.61 -0.09 4.37
C ASN A 198 -22.54 1.03 4.86
N THR A 199 -23.75 0.72 5.32
CA THR A 199 -24.70 1.73 5.81
C THR A 199 -24.46 2.15 7.26
N ARG A 200 -24.95 3.33 7.61
CA ARG A 200 -25.09 3.79 9.00
C ARG A 200 -26.00 2.89 9.85
N TYR A 201 -27.02 2.27 9.26
CA TYR A 201 -27.85 1.28 9.92
C TYR A 201 -27.02 0.08 10.41
N VAL A 202 -26.22 -0.53 9.52
CA VAL A 202 -25.37 -1.67 9.92
C VAL A 202 -24.31 -1.25 10.94
N ARG A 203 -23.74 -0.05 10.82
CA ARG A 203 -22.84 0.50 11.85
C ARG A 203 -23.52 0.58 13.22
N TYR A 204 -24.75 1.07 13.27
CA TYR A 204 -25.53 1.16 14.50
C TYR A 204 -25.84 -0.22 15.09
N VAL A 205 -26.32 -1.16 14.27
CA VAL A 205 -26.61 -2.54 14.66
C VAL A 205 -25.36 -3.26 15.18
N LEU A 206 -24.23 -3.12 14.49
CA LEU A 206 -22.96 -3.69 14.94
C LEU A 206 -22.46 -3.05 16.23
N GLY A 207 -22.75 -1.78 16.49
CA GLY A 207 -22.48 -1.14 17.79
C GLY A 207 -23.20 -1.82 18.96
N ALA A 208 -24.38 -2.41 18.71
CA ALA A 208 -25.12 -3.18 19.70
C ALA A 208 -24.64 -4.65 19.80
N LEU A 209 -24.32 -5.27 18.66
CA LEU A 209 -23.93 -6.70 18.59
C LEU A 209 -22.45 -6.95 18.91
N SER A 210 -21.59 -5.97 18.63
CA SER A 210 -20.13 -6.03 18.73
C SER A 210 -19.61 -4.73 19.34
N PRO A 211 -19.75 -4.52 20.66
CA PRO A 211 -19.32 -3.28 21.31
C PRO A 211 -17.78 -3.12 21.35
N THR A 212 -17.03 -4.08 20.81
CA THR A 212 -15.57 -4.05 20.69
C THR A 212 -15.16 -3.88 19.23
N LEU A 213 -13.89 -3.55 18.99
CA LEU A 213 -13.29 -3.38 17.65
C LEU A 213 -13.13 -4.68 16.82
N ASN A 214 -13.73 -5.78 17.28
CA ASN A 214 -13.61 -7.11 16.68
C ASN A 214 -14.93 -7.58 16.05
N PHE A 215 -15.09 -7.34 14.75
CA PHE A 215 -16.24 -7.74 13.95
C PHE A 215 -16.14 -9.21 13.54
N GLU A 216 -16.49 -10.12 14.44
CA GLU A 216 -16.56 -11.55 14.13
C GLU A 216 -17.69 -11.87 13.13
N ALA A 217 -17.50 -12.93 12.35
CA ALA A 217 -18.51 -13.46 11.44
C ALA A 217 -19.86 -13.72 12.14
N GLU A 218 -19.82 -14.15 13.41
CA GLU A 218 -20.99 -14.40 14.25
C GLU A 218 -21.81 -13.14 14.57
N HIS A 219 -21.17 -11.96 14.60
CA HIS A 219 -21.87 -10.70 14.78
C HIS A 219 -22.67 -10.35 13.52
N LEU A 220 -22.04 -10.51 12.34
CA LEU A 220 -22.68 -10.24 11.06
C LEU A 220 -23.85 -11.20 10.81
N CYS A 221 -23.75 -12.46 11.22
CA CYS A 221 -24.83 -13.44 11.10
C CYS A 221 -26.17 -12.93 11.63
N LYS A 222 -26.14 -12.10 12.68
CA LYS A 222 -27.32 -11.64 13.43
C LYS A 222 -27.92 -10.33 12.90
N ILE A 223 -27.34 -9.72 11.86
CA ILE A 223 -27.86 -8.47 11.29
C ILE A 223 -29.24 -8.74 10.68
N PRO A 224 -30.30 -8.00 11.08
CA PRO A 224 -31.60 -8.08 10.42
C PRO A 224 -31.53 -7.48 9.01
N VAL A 225 -32.13 -8.17 8.04
CA VAL A 225 -32.07 -7.84 6.62
C VAL A 225 -33.48 -7.69 6.05
N LEU A 226 -33.83 -6.45 5.70
CA LEU A 226 -35.03 -6.14 4.96
C LEU A 226 -34.74 -6.20 3.45
N ARG A 227 -35.10 -7.32 2.83
CA ARG A 227 -34.86 -7.57 1.40
C ARG A 227 -36.15 -7.45 0.62
N ASP A 228 -36.26 -6.39 -0.18
CA ASP A 228 -37.38 -6.11 -1.08
C ASP A 228 -36.88 -5.74 -2.48
N ALA A 229 -37.61 -6.17 -3.52
CA ALA A 229 -37.22 -5.97 -4.91
C ALA A 229 -37.14 -4.49 -5.33
N HIS A 230 -37.95 -3.62 -4.73
CA HIS A 230 -37.92 -2.18 -5.01
C HIS A 230 -36.67 -1.51 -4.43
N ILE A 231 -36.19 -2.00 -3.28
CA ILE A 231 -34.95 -1.53 -2.68
C ILE A 231 -33.76 -2.02 -3.50
N GLU A 232 -33.74 -3.30 -3.87
CA GLU A 232 -32.67 -3.86 -4.71
C GLU A 232 -32.49 -3.10 -6.03
N MET A 233 -33.60 -2.74 -6.70
CA MET A 233 -33.59 -1.98 -7.95
C MET A 233 -32.96 -0.58 -7.81
N GLN A 234 -33.04 0.03 -6.64
CA GLN A 234 -32.43 1.34 -6.36
C GLN A 234 -30.97 1.22 -5.91
N VAL A 235 -30.70 0.26 -5.01
CA VAL A 235 -29.38 0.08 -4.38
C VAL A 235 -28.35 -0.47 -5.37
N ASN A 236 -28.72 -1.44 -6.19
CA ASN A 236 -27.76 -2.14 -7.05
C ASN A 236 -26.98 -1.22 -8.01
N PRO A 237 -27.63 -0.40 -8.87
CA PRO A 237 -26.89 0.49 -9.77
C PRO A 237 -26.04 1.52 -9.02
N LEU A 238 -26.51 1.97 -7.85
CA LEU A 238 -25.78 2.91 -7.01
C LEU A 238 -24.50 2.29 -6.44
N VAL A 239 -24.58 1.04 -5.95
CA VAL A 239 -23.44 0.36 -5.34
C VAL A 239 -22.45 -0.15 -6.39
N GLU A 240 -22.91 -0.53 -7.58
CA GLU A 240 -22.03 -0.82 -8.71
C GLU A 240 -21.14 0.38 -9.03
N GLU A 241 -21.71 1.59 -9.06
CA GLU A 241 -20.97 2.83 -9.28
C GLU A 241 -19.97 3.12 -8.14
N LEU A 242 -20.36 2.90 -6.88
CA LEU A 242 -19.46 3.04 -5.71
C LEU A 242 -18.26 2.08 -5.78
N ILE A 243 -18.51 0.82 -6.17
CA ILE A 243 -17.45 -0.19 -6.34
C ILE A 243 -16.54 0.19 -7.51
N LEU A 244 -17.10 0.62 -8.64
CA LEU A 244 -16.34 1.01 -9.83
C LEU A 244 -15.38 2.17 -9.52
N ARG A 245 -15.88 3.27 -8.96
CA ARG A 245 -15.05 4.44 -8.61
C ARG A 245 -13.97 4.10 -7.60
N SER A 246 -14.30 3.26 -6.61
CA SER A 246 -13.33 2.80 -5.60
C SER A 246 -12.25 1.90 -6.20
N LYS A 247 -12.59 1.13 -7.24
CA LYS A 247 -11.65 0.33 -8.02
C LYS A 247 -10.74 1.22 -8.89
N ASP A 248 -11.30 2.19 -9.60
CA ASP A 248 -10.53 3.11 -10.42
C ASP A 248 -9.51 3.91 -9.58
N ASP A 249 -9.91 4.37 -8.39
CA ASP A 249 -8.98 4.99 -7.44
C ASP A 249 -7.90 4.02 -6.93
N TRP A 250 -8.26 2.78 -6.60
CA TRP A 250 -7.29 1.77 -6.15
C TRP A 250 -6.28 1.41 -7.24
N ASP A 251 -6.73 1.28 -8.49
CA ASP A 251 -5.90 0.91 -9.63
C ASP A 251 -5.11 2.09 -10.20
N SER A 252 -5.33 3.31 -9.69
CA SER A 252 -4.58 4.51 -10.06
C SER A 252 -3.17 4.60 -9.44
N VAL A 253 -2.85 3.74 -8.47
CA VAL A 253 -1.56 3.75 -7.75
C VAL A 253 -0.72 2.52 -8.04
N GLU A 254 0.61 2.69 -8.15
CA GLU A 254 1.58 1.65 -8.55
C GLU A 254 1.66 0.43 -7.63
N THR A 255 1.01 0.48 -6.47
CA THR A 255 0.90 -0.64 -5.53
C THR A 255 -0.29 -1.56 -5.84
N SER A 256 -1.20 -1.18 -6.74
CA SER A 256 -2.17 -2.12 -7.31
C SER A 256 -1.52 -2.96 -8.40
N TRP A 257 -1.83 -4.27 -8.44
CA TRP A 257 -1.38 -5.14 -9.54
C TRP A 257 -2.12 -4.88 -10.86
N ASP A 258 -3.23 -4.14 -10.83
CA ASP A 258 -3.97 -3.71 -12.02
C ASP A 258 -3.51 -2.30 -12.47
N PHE A 259 -2.49 -1.69 -11.83
CA PHE A 259 -1.97 -0.38 -12.22
C PHE A 259 -1.43 -0.36 -13.65
N ILE A 260 -1.90 0.62 -14.43
CA ILE A 260 -1.59 0.72 -15.86
C ILE A 260 -0.62 1.85 -16.17
N THR A 261 -0.92 3.06 -15.71
CA THR A 261 -0.14 4.28 -15.96
C THR A 261 -0.49 5.33 -14.92
N LEU A 262 0.37 6.34 -14.76
CA LEU A 262 0.12 7.45 -13.86
C LEU A 262 -0.97 8.36 -14.44
N LEU A 263 -2.03 8.64 -13.69
CA LEU A 263 -3.16 9.49 -14.14
C LEU A 263 -2.71 10.89 -14.60
N LEU A 264 -1.64 11.42 -14.01
CA LEU A 264 -1.06 12.71 -14.39
C LEU A 264 -0.55 12.75 -15.85
N LEU A 265 -0.25 11.59 -16.42
CA LEU A 265 0.19 11.41 -17.80
C LEU A 265 -0.95 10.92 -18.71
N HIS A 266 -2.14 10.66 -18.16
CA HIS A 266 -3.28 10.24 -18.95
C HIS A 266 -3.74 11.38 -19.87
N PRO A 267 -4.09 11.12 -21.15
CA PRO A 267 -4.50 12.17 -22.09
C PRO A 267 -5.63 13.08 -21.60
N ASP A 268 -6.54 12.55 -20.76
CA ASP A 268 -7.68 13.32 -20.22
C ASP A 268 -7.25 14.41 -19.22
N HIS A 269 -6.07 14.27 -18.60
CA HIS A 269 -5.56 15.19 -17.58
C HIS A 269 -4.26 15.87 -18.00
N CYS A 270 -3.52 15.29 -18.94
CA CYS A 270 -2.24 15.82 -19.39
C CYS A 270 -2.44 17.14 -20.14
N GLN A 271 -1.80 18.19 -19.63
CA GLN A 271 -1.80 19.55 -20.17
C GLN A 271 -0.37 19.97 -20.54
N PRO A 272 -0.17 21.08 -21.29
CA PRO A 272 1.17 21.53 -21.70
C PRO A 272 2.16 21.76 -20.54
N THR A 273 1.65 22.05 -19.34
CA THR A 273 2.47 22.17 -18.13
C THR A 273 2.05 21.14 -17.09
N LEU A 274 3.01 20.70 -16.28
CA LEU A 274 2.79 19.79 -15.17
C LEU A 274 1.85 20.38 -14.13
N LYS A 275 1.97 21.69 -13.87
CA LYS A 275 1.08 22.42 -12.96
C LYS A 275 -0.37 22.39 -13.45
N ALA A 276 -0.61 22.67 -14.73
CA ALA A 276 -1.95 22.60 -15.30
C ALA A 276 -2.50 21.16 -15.31
N SER A 277 -1.62 20.17 -15.55
CA SER A 277 -1.99 18.75 -15.50
C SER A 277 -2.45 18.34 -14.10
N TYR A 278 -1.69 18.75 -13.07
CA TYR A 278 -2.06 18.54 -11.67
C TYR A 278 -3.38 19.23 -11.32
N GLN A 279 -3.61 20.47 -11.77
CA GLN A 279 -4.86 21.19 -11.50
C GLN A 279 -6.08 20.52 -12.14
N SER A 280 -5.94 20.03 -13.38
CA SER A 280 -6.96 19.24 -14.06
C SER A 280 -7.27 17.95 -13.29
N LEU A 281 -6.22 17.19 -12.93
CA LEU A 281 -6.35 15.96 -12.15
C LEU A 281 -6.97 16.20 -10.77
N ARG A 282 -6.55 17.26 -10.07
CA ARG A 282 -7.10 17.61 -8.75
C ARG A 282 -8.59 17.95 -8.83
N THR A 283 -9.01 18.63 -9.88
CA THR A 283 -10.43 18.94 -10.14
C THR A 283 -11.22 17.65 -10.30
N HIS A 284 -10.73 16.73 -11.13
CA HIS A 284 -11.34 15.42 -11.33
C HIS A 284 -11.43 14.61 -10.02
N TRP A 285 -10.36 14.57 -9.21
CA TRP A 285 -10.39 13.90 -7.91
C TRP A 285 -11.39 14.51 -6.93
N ARG A 286 -11.55 15.83 -6.94
CA ARG A 286 -12.55 16.52 -6.12
C ARG A 286 -13.96 16.14 -6.56
N GLU A 287 -14.24 16.13 -7.85
CA GLU A 287 -15.52 15.70 -8.41
C GLU A 287 -15.82 14.24 -8.07
N MET A 288 -14.84 13.34 -8.23
CA MET A 288 -14.95 11.93 -7.85
C MET A 288 -15.25 11.77 -6.36
N THR A 289 -14.59 12.55 -5.48
CA THR A 289 -14.81 12.50 -4.03
C THR A 289 -16.21 12.96 -3.65
N LEU A 290 -16.69 14.07 -4.22
CA LEU A 290 -18.03 14.58 -3.95
C LEU A 290 -19.12 13.67 -4.51
N GLU A 291 -18.88 13.04 -5.66
CA GLU A 291 -19.81 12.06 -6.22
C GLU A 291 -19.86 10.78 -5.38
N MET A 292 -18.72 10.28 -4.90
CA MET A 292 -18.70 9.19 -3.94
C MET A 292 -19.47 9.54 -2.66
N GLN A 293 -19.28 10.75 -2.12
CA GLN A 293 -20.02 11.23 -0.96
C GLN A 293 -21.53 11.20 -1.22
N ARG A 294 -21.99 11.80 -2.34
CA ARG A 294 -23.40 11.81 -2.72
C ARG A 294 -23.99 10.41 -2.83
N LEU A 295 -23.25 9.48 -3.44
CA LEU A 295 -23.67 8.08 -3.60
C LEU A 295 -23.75 7.35 -2.25
N GLU A 296 -22.77 7.54 -1.36
CA GLU A 296 -22.81 6.94 -0.02
C GLU A 296 -23.95 7.50 0.85
N GLU A 297 -24.21 8.81 0.75
CA GLU A 297 -25.34 9.47 1.41
C GLU A 297 -26.68 8.96 0.91
N GLU A 298 -26.82 8.79 -0.41
CA GLU A 298 -28.03 8.23 -1.01
C GLU A 298 -28.22 6.75 -0.64
N ASN A 299 -27.16 5.94 -0.58
CA ASN A 299 -27.21 4.59 -0.05
C ASN A 299 -27.73 4.59 1.40
N ASN A 300 -27.18 5.47 2.25
CA ASN A 300 -27.66 5.61 3.62
C ASN A 300 -29.13 6.01 3.66
N ARG A 301 -29.56 6.99 2.86
CA ARG A 301 -30.95 7.45 2.81
C ARG A 301 -31.91 6.32 2.47
N ILE A 302 -31.62 5.54 1.41
CA ILE A 302 -32.47 4.43 0.97
C ILE A 302 -32.68 3.41 2.11
N PHE A 303 -31.60 3.03 2.81
CA PHE A 303 -31.72 2.06 3.90
C PHE A 303 -32.32 2.66 5.17
N ILE A 304 -31.99 3.90 5.54
CA ILE A 304 -32.62 4.59 6.68
C ILE A 304 -34.13 4.68 6.46
N ASP A 305 -34.57 4.99 5.24
CA ASP A 305 -35.98 5.01 4.88
C ASP A 305 -36.63 3.62 4.97
N ALA A 306 -35.95 2.60 4.45
CA ALA A 306 -36.44 1.23 4.46
C ALA A 306 -36.62 0.64 5.88
N TYR A 307 -35.74 1.00 6.81
CA TYR A 307 -35.81 0.57 8.21
C TYR A 307 -36.61 1.52 9.11
N GLY A 308 -37.20 2.59 8.56
CA GLY A 308 -38.00 3.55 9.32
C GLY A 308 -37.21 4.28 10.42
N LEU A 309 -35.98 4.71 10.10
CA LEU A 309 -35.02 5.30 11.04
C LEU A 309 -34.73 6.79 10.79
N GLN A 310 -35.63 7.49 10.09
CA GLN A 310 -35.40 8.88 9.66
C GLN A 310 -35.27 9.87 10.82
N ASP A 311 -35.90 9.57 11.96
CA ASP A 311 -35.85 10.44 13.14
C ASP A 311 -34.60 10.16 14.01
N GLU A 312 -33.91 9.06 13.76
CA GLU A 312 -32.82 8.55 14.58
C GLU A 312 -31.44 8.58 13.92
N LEU A 313 -31.39 8.45 12.59
CA LEU A 313 -30.17 8.40 11.80
C LEU A 313 -30.23 9.43 10.67
N THR A 314 -29.07 10.03 10.40
CA THR A 314 -28.93 10.98 9.31
C THR A 314 -28.07 10.38 8.19
N PRO A 315 -28.36 10.67 6.91
CA PRO A 315 -27.68 10.04 5.77
C PRO A 315 -26.27 10.56 5.52
N GLU A 316 -25.92 11.76 6.00
CA GLU A 316 -24.72 12.51 5.64
C GLU A 316 -23.43 11.74 5.93
N VAL A 317 -22.43 11.87 5.07
CA VAL A 317 -21.14 11.20 5.24
C VAL A 317 -20.02 12.25 5.26
N PRO A 318 -19.24 12.36 6.36
CA PRO A 318 -18.10 13.27 6.39
C PRO A 318 -17.06 12.92 5.32
N LEU A 319 -16.38 13.93 4.75
CA LEU A 319 -15.33 13.72 3.75
C LEU A 319 -14.20 12.82 4.25
N GLU A 320 -13.90 12.82 5.55
CA GLU A 320 -12.90 11.93 6.17
C GLU A 320 -13.27 10.44 6.10
N GLU A 321 -14.57 10.13 5.95
CA GLU A 321 -15.05 8.75 5.80
C GLU A 321 -15.10 8.29 4.34
N ILE A 322 -14.88 9.17 3.36
CA ILE A 322 -14.85 8.83 1.94
C ILE A 322 -13.50 8.21 1.57
N THR A 323 -13.44 6.88 1.51
CA THR A 323 -12.19 6.10 1.49
C THR A 323 -11.52 6.00 0.11
N LEU A 324 -11.26 7.14 -0.52
CA LEU A 324 -10.50 7.25 -1.78
C LEU A 324 -9.07 7.73 -1.51
N THR A 325 -8.09 7.15 -2.19
CA THR A 325 -6.67 7.51 -2.10
C THR A 325 -6.42 8.94 -2.59
N CYS A 326 -7.21 9.40 -3.55
CA CYS A 326 -7.17 10.78 -4.04
C CYS A 326 -7.87 11.81 -3.13
N ASN A 327 -8.61 11.36 -2.10
CA ASN A 327 -9.25 12.24 -1.13
C ASN A 327 -8.26 12.60 -0.01
N PRO A 328 -7.79 13.85 0.10
CA PRO A 328 -6.78 14.21 1.09
C PRO A 328 -7.32 14.15 2.54
N HIS A 329 -8.63 14.38 2.76
CA HIS A 329 -9.24 14.28 4.09
C HIS A 329 -9.13 12.85 4.65
N TYR A 330 -9.34 11.85 3.81
CA TYR A 330 -9.18 10.45 4.21
C TYR A 330 -7.70 10.02 4.25
N ARG A 331 -6.91 10.35 3.21
CA ARG A 331 -5.52 9.88 3.08
C ARG A 331 -4.59 10.42 4.16
N TYR A 332 -4.78 11.66 4.60
CA TYR A 332 -3.91 12.30 5.59
C TYR A 332 -4.55 12.51 6.95
N GLY A 333 -5.88 12.70 6.99
CA GLY A 333 -6.70 12.80 8.19
C GLY A 333 -6.27 13.85 9.24
N GLY A 334 -6.99 13.85 10.36
CA GLY A 334 -6.70 14.65 11.54
C GLY A 334 -6.95 16.15 11.37
N ASP A 335 -6.55 16.94 12.37
CA ASP A 335 -6.84 18.38 12.48
C ASP A 335 -5.99 19.28 11.55
N LYS A 336 -5.68 18.82 10.32
CA LYS A 336 -4.88 19.58 9.34
C LYS A 336 -5.75 20.59 8.61
N SER A 337 -5.17 21.75 8.25
CA SER A 337 -5.87 22.73 7.42
C SER A 337 -6.00 22.26 5.96
N GLU A 338 -6.94 22.85 5.22
CA GLU A 338 -7.10 22.61 3.78
C GLU A 338 -5.79 22.84 3.01
N GLU A 339 -5.06 23.89 3.34
CA GLU A 339 -3.77 24.20 2.70
C GLU A 339 -2.72 23.13 2.98
N GLU A 340 -2.68 22.58 4.20
CA GLU A 340 -1.78 21.48 4.56
C GLU A 340 -2.13 20.20 3.81
N LEU A 341 -3.43 19.87 3.71
CA LEU A 341 -3.95 18.73 2.98
C LEU A 341 -3.60 18.80 1.49
N GLU A 342 -3.82 19.95 0.85
CA GLU A 342 -3.48 20.17 -0.56
C GLU A 342 -1.96 20.13 -0.80
N ALA A 343 -1.16 20.68 0.12
CA ALA A 343 0.30 20.62 0.01
C ALA A 343 0.82 19.18 0.12
N LEU A 344 0.24 18.36 1.01
CA LEU A 344 0.60 16.95 1.15
C LEU A 344 0.21 16.13 -0.07
N LEU A 345 -1.00 16.34 -0.61
CA LEU A 345 -1.47 15.66 -1.82
C LEU A 345 -0.59 16.00 -3.02
N LEU A 346 -0.26 17.28 -3.20
CA LEU A 346 0.63 17.73 -4.28
C LEU A 346 2.01 17.09 -4.14
N ALA A 347 2.58 17.12 -2.93
CA ALA A 347 3.90 16.53 -2.67
C ALA A 347 3.90 15.03 -2.99
N ASP A 348 2.92 14.26 -2.51
CA ASP A 348 2.81 12.83 -2.78
C ASP A 348 2.60 12.53 -4.27
N THR A 349 1.81 13.35 -4.98
CA THR A 349 1.61 13.20 -6.43
C THR A 349 2.94 13.39 -7.17
N MET A 350 3.77 14.34 -6.75
CA MET A 350 5.10 14.53 -7.35
C MET A 350 6.07 13.40 -6.95
N ARG A 351 5.99 12.85 -5.73
CA ARG A 351 6.74 11.65 -5.34
C ARG A 351 6.36 10.45 -6.19
N GLU A 352 5.07 10.30 -6.50
CA GLU A 352 4.52 9.25 -7.37
C GLU A 352 5.00 9.41 -8.82
N LEU A 353 5.04 10.65 -9.35
CA LEU A 353 5.63 10.94 -10.66
C LEU A 353 7.11 10.54 -10.73
N VAL A 354 7.90 10.89 -9.72
CA VAL A 354 9.32 10.51 -9.66
C VAL A 354 9.49 8.99 -9.50
N SER A 355 8.66 8.34 -8.69
CA SER A 355 8.63 6.88 -8.54
C SER A 355 8.34 6.18 -9.87
N TYR A 356 7.31 6.64 -10.59
CA TYR A 356 6.95 6.13 -11.91
C TYR A 356 8.07 6.35 -12.93
N ALA A 357 8.71 7.52 -12.92
CA ALA A 357 9.86 7.80 -13.77
C ALA A 357 11.01 6.80 -13.51
N VAL A 358 11.33 6.52 -12.24
CA VAL A 358 12.33 5.50 -11.86
C VAL A 358 11.87 4.10 -12.30
N GLY A 359 10.57 3.78 -12.21
CA GLY A 359 10.00 2.56 -12.77
C GLY A 359 10.20 2.42 -14.27
N CYS A 360 10.05 3.51 -15.03
CA CYS A 360 10.38 3.55 -16.45
C CYS A 360 11.89 3.39 -16.70
N MET A 361 12.75 3.95 -15.84
CA MET A 361 14.19 3.75 -15.96
C MET A 361 14.57 2.29 -15.78
N PHE A 362 13.95 1.57 -14.84
CA PHE A 362 14.22 0.15 -14.69
C PHE A 362 13.48 -0.75 -15.71
N GLY A 363 12.63 -0.17 -16.55
CA GLY A 363 11.81 -0.91 -17.51
C GLY A 363 10.61 -1.63 -16.87
N ARG A 364 10.28 -1.34 -15.61
CA ARG A 364 9.07 -1.86 -14.95
C ARG A 364 7.81 -1.34 -15.63
N TYR A 365 7.83 -0.09 -16.07
CA TYR A 365 6.77 0.57 -16.84
C TYR A 365 7.34 1.19 -18.11
N SER A 366 6.46 1.68 -18.98
CA SER A 366 6.83 2.41 -20.20
C SER A 366 5.88 3.58 -20.45
N LEU A 367 6.38 4.63 -21.10
CA LEU A 367 5.52 5.70 -21.64
C LEU A 367 4.81 5.28 -22.93
N ASP A 368 5.20 4.15 -23.53
CA ASP A 368 4.76 3.72 -24.85
C ASP A 368 3.91 2.45 -24.84
N LYS A 369 3.86 1.77 -23.68
CA LYS A 369 3.03 0.59 -23.47
C LYS A 369 2.40 0.62 -22.07
N PRO A 370 1.07 0.55 -21.97
CA PRO A 370 0.36 0.52 -20.69
C PRO A 370 0.65 -0.78 -19.91
N GLY A 371 0.69 -0.66 -18.58
CA GLY A 371 0.81 -1.80 -17.67
C GLY A 371 2.25 -2.19 -17.33
N LEU A 372 2.36 -3.23 -16.52
CA LEU A 372 3.63 -3.78 -16.05
C LEU A 372 4.38 -4.46 -17.19
N ILE A 373 5.65 -4.10 -17.39
CA ILE A 373 6.50 -4.61 -18.49
C ILE A 373 7.51 -5.63 -17.98
N LEU A 374 8.45 -5.19 -17.13
CA LEU A 374 9.42 -6.08 -16.48
C LEU A 374 9.05 -6.31 -15.01
N ALA A 375 8.75 -7.55 -14.67
CA ALA A 375 8.37 -8.01 -13.33
C ALA A 375 8.55 -9.52 -13.12
N ASN A 376 9.46 -10.15 -13.87
CA ASN A 376 9.86 -11.53 -13.67
C ASN A 376 11.34 -11.61 -13.31
N GLN A 377 11.72 -12.64 -12.56
CA GLN A 377 13.09 -12.84 -12.11
C GLN A 377 14.10 -12.93 -13.26
N GLY A 378 15.15 -12.12 -13.18
CA GLY A 378 16.29 -12.12 -14.09
C GLY A 378 16.06 -11.42 -15.42
N GLU A 379 14.95 -10.70 -15.60
CA GLU A 379 14.66 -10.01 -16.86
C GLU A 379 15.69 -8.92 -17.21
N THR A 380 15.85 -8.69 -18.50
CA THR A 380 16.89 -7.85 -19.07
C THR A 380 16.32 -6.76 -19.98
N LEU A 381 17.17 -5.86 -20.46
CA LEU A 381 16.78 -4.88 -21.48
C LEU A 381 16.26 -5.56 -22.75
N ALA A 382 16.76 -6.75 -23.11
CA ALA A 382 16.27 -7.48 -24.28
C ALA A 382 14.80 -7.89 -24.14
N ASP A 383 14.39 -8.32 -22.93
CA ASP A 383 13.00 -8.67 -22.62
C ASP A 383 12.10 -7.43 -22.67
N TYR A 384 12.61 -6.27 -22.22
CA TYR A 384 11.91 -4.99 -22.33
C TYR A 384 11.71 -4.59 -23.80
N LEU A 385 12.76 -4.63 -24.61
CA LEU A 385 12.71 -4.26 -26.03
C LEU A 385 11.88 -5.24 -26.87
N ALA A 386 11.77 -6.50 -26.47
CA ALA A 386 10.84 -7.45 -27.09
C ALA A 386 9.37 -7.01 -26.93
N GLN A 387 9.05 -6.31 -25.84
CA GLN A 387 7.72 -5.80 -25.55
C GLN A 387 7.51 -4.34 -26.01
N VAL A 388 8.57 -3.53 -26.00
CA VAL A 388 8.57 -2.11 -26.39
C VAL A 388 9.77 -1.85 -27.33
N PRO A 389 9.65 -2.16 -28.64
CA PRO A 389 10.81 -2.14 -29.55
C PRO A 389 11.42 -0.77 -29.82
N GLN A 390 10.64 0.31 -29.70
CA GLN A 390 11.06 1.69 -29.98
C GLN A 390 10.62 2.63 -28.86
N PRO A 391 11.21 2.51 -27.66
CA PRO A 391 10.78 3.30 -26.51
C PRO A 391 11.23 4.76 -26.66
N ARG A 392 10.32 5.71 -26.42
CA ARG A 392 10.64 7.15 -26.32
C ARG A 392 11.57 7.43 -25.12
N PHE A 393 11.44 6.63 -24.07
CA PHE A 393 12.32 6.64 -22.91
C PHE A 393 12.83 5.22 -22.65
N SER A 394 14.10 4.97 -22.96
CA SER A 394 14.70 3.63 -22.85
C SER A 394 14.95 3.24 -21.40
N ALA A 395 14.70 1.97 -21.08
CA ALA A 395 15.14 1.40 -19.81
C ALA A 395 16.68 1.37 -19.74
N ASP A 396 17.19 1.38 -18.52
CA ASP A 396 18.57 1.18 -18.16
C ASP A 396 19.07 -0.20 -18.63
N ASP A 397 20.29 -0.27 -19.15
CA ASP A 397 20.80 -1.46 -19.82
C ASP A 397 21.25 -2.53 -18.83
N ASP A 398 21.92 -2.13 -17.74
CA ASP A 398 22.58 -3.06 -16.83
C ASP A 398 21.97 -3.17 -15.42
N ASN A 399 20.85 -2.49 -15.20
CA ASN A 399 20.05 -2.52 -13.96
C ASN A 399 20.74 -1.82 -12.77
N VAL A 400 21.70 -0.92 -13.02
CA VAL A 400 22.39 -0.16 -11.98
C VAL A 400 22.28 1.33 -12.27
N ILE A 401 21.46 2.04 -11.48
CA ILE A 401 21.30 3.49 -11.62
C ILE A 401 22.06 4.20 -10.49
N PRO A 402 23.10 5.01 -10.79
CA PRO A 402 23.82 5.78 -9.78
C PRO A 402 22.92 6.83 -9.10
N LEU A 403 23.10 6.95 -7.78
CA LEU A 403 22.41 7.92 -6.93
C LEU A 403 23.46 8.67 -6.09
N LEU A 404 24.15 9.63 -6.73
CA LEU A 404 25.36 10.27 -6.18
C LEU A 404 25.22 11.80 -6.04
N ASP A 405 26.06 12.39 -5.19
CA ASP A 405 26.19 13.84 -5.06
C ASP A 405 27.08 14.38 -6.19
N GLY A 406 26.44 14.91 -7.24
CA GLY A 406 27.09 15.44 -8.44
C GLY A 406 26.87 14.58 -9.70
N ASP A 407 27.26 15.13 -10.85
CA ASP A 407 27.04 14.54 -12.17
C ASP A 407 28.24 13.67 -12.59
N TRP A 408 28.39 12.50 -11.98
CA TRP A 408 29.54 11.61 -12.19
C TRP A 408 29.34 10.56 -13.31
N PHE A 409 28.09 10.33 -13.68
CA PHE A 409 27.68 9.29 -14.63
C PHE A 409 26.59 9.85 -15.56
N ALA A 410 26.57 9.38 -16.81
CA ALA A 410 25.62 9.85 -17.82
C ALA A 410 24.20 9.33 -17.55
N ASP A 411 24.11 8.18 -16.91
CA ASP A 411 22.90 7.47 -16.46
C ASP A 411 22.52 7.81 -15.00
N ASP A 412 23.09 8.86 -14.41
CA ASP A 412 22.69 9.36 -13.09
C ASP A 412 21.17 9.60 -13.01
N ILE A 413 20.57 9.15 -11.91
CA ILE A 413 19.13 9.22 -11.67
C ILE A 413 18.54 10.63 -11.84
N THR A 414 19.22 11.68 -11.42
CA THR A 414 18.70 13.06 -11.55
C THR A 414 18.63 13.46 -13.02
N LEU A 415 19.68 13.16 -13.79
CA LEU A 415 19.70 13.40 -15.24
C LEU A 415 18.62 12.59 -15.95
N ARG A 416 18.41 11.33 -15.54
CA ARG A 416 17.37 10.47 -16.11
C ARG A 416 15.95 10.94 -15.78
N VAL A 417 15.68 11.47 -14.58
CA VAL A 417 14.37 12.09 -14.27
C VAL A 417 14.18 13.34 -15.14
N ARG A 418 15.20 14.17 -15.32
CA ARG A 418 15.12 15.34 -16.20
C ARG A 418 14.83 14.96 -17.65
N GLN A 419 15.49 13.91 -18.17
CA GLN A 419 15.21 13.37 -19.50
C GLN A 419 13.78 12.83 -19.59
N PHE A 420 13.31 12.10 -18.57
CA PHE A 420 11.93 11.61 -18.51
C PHE A 420 10.92 12.77 -18.63
N LEU A 421 11.13 13.87 -17.90
CA LEU A 421 10.24 15.04 -17.97
C LEU A 421 10.21 15.66 -19.37
N ARG A 422 11.36 15.75 -20.05
CA ARG A 422 11.42 16.25 -21.44
C ARG A 422 10.67 15.34 -22.40
N VAL A 423 10.77 14.02 -22.23
CA VAL A 423 10.05 13.06 -23.08
C VAL A 423 8.55 13.07 -22.80
N ALA A 424 8.15 13.19 -21.53
CA ALA A 424 6.75 13.12 -21.12
C ALA A 424 5.97 14.42 -21.39
N PHE A 425 6.57 15.59 -21.16
CA PHE A 425 5.91 16.90 -21.23
C PHE A 425 6.49 17.84 -22.31
N GLY A 426 7.54 17.42 -23.02
CA GLY A 426 8.24 18.25 -24.00
C GLY A 426 9.22 19.26 -23.40
N ASP A 427 10.00 19.91 -24.27
CA ASP A 427 11.05 20.86 -23.85
C ASP A 427 10.52 22.27 -23.55
N MET A 428 9.37 22.65 -24.11
CA MET A 428 8.85 24.02 -24.09
C MET A 428 8.66 24.59 -22.67
N HIS A 429 8.17 23.76 -21.75
CA HIS A 429 7.87 24.14 -20.36
C HIS A 429 8.72 23.39 -19.33
N TYR A 430 9.88 22.88 -19.74
CA TYR A 430 10.70 22.02 -18.90
C TYR A 430 11.12 22.70 -17.58
N GLU A 431 11.61 23.95 -17.62
CA GLU A 431 12.06 24.66 -16.41
C GLU A 431 10.91 24.92 -15.44
N ASP A 432 9.74 25.31 -15.95
CA ASP A 432 8.53 25.51 -15.13
C ASP A 432 8.08 24.19 -14.47
N ASN A 433 8.13 23.08 -15.22
CA ASN A 433 7.77 21.76 -14.73
C ASN A 433 8.75 21.27 -13.65
N LEU A 434 10.05 21.48 -13.85
CA LEU A 434 11.06 21.11 -12.87
C LEU A 434 10.91 21.94 -11.59
N ALA A 435 10.76 23.26 -11.71
CA ALA A 435 10.56 24.14 -10.56
C ALA A 435 9.29 23.77 -9.77
N PHE A 436 8.22 23.38 -10.46
CA PHE A 436 6.98 22.92 -9.83
C PHE A 436 7.18 21.64 -9.00
N ILE A 437 7.93 20.66 -9.53
CA ILE A 437 8.29 19.44 -8.79
C ILE A 437 9.13 19.78 -7.57
N GLU A 438 10.18 20.58 -7.73
CA GLU A 438 11.08 20.94 -6.64
C GLU A 438 10.35 21.69 -5.52
N GLN A 439 9.46 22.61 -5.87
CA GLN A 439 8.62 23.33 -4.92
C GLN A 439 7.69 22.38 -4.15
N ALA A 440 7.01 21.47 -4.85
CA ALA A 440 6.10 20.50 -4.24
C ALA A 440 6.80 19.52 -3.31
N LEU A 441 8.00 19.04 -3.68
CA LEU A 441 8.78 18.12 -2.86
C LEU A 441 9.42 18.81 -1.64
N ASN A 442 9.60 20.13 -1.67
CA ASN A 442 10.21 20.90 -0.59
C ASN A 442 9.24 21.22 0.56
N VAL A 443 8.54 20.21 1.07
CA VAL A 443 7.53 20.35 2.15
C VAL A 443 8.13 20.98 3.42
N LYS A 444 9.43 20.78 3.67
CA LYS A 444 10.15 21.31 4.83
C LYS A 444 10.71 22.73 4.64
N GLY A 445 10.50 23.36 3.48
CA GLY A 445 10.99 24.72 3.21
C GLY A 445 12.51 24.88 3.28
N LYS A 446 13.27 23.85 2.90
CA LYS A 446 14.74 23.89 2.86
C LYS A 446 15.19 24.92 1.80
N ARG A 447 16.21 25.71 2.13
CA ARG A 447 16.81 26.67 1.18
C ARG A 447 17.63 25.92 0.13
N ASN A 448 17.55 26.37 -1.13
CA ASN A 448 18.26 25.77 -2.28
C ASN A 448 17.96 24.27 -2.48
N TYR A 449 16.74 23.84 -2.18
CA TYR A 449 16.32 22.45 -2.36
C TYR A 449 15.96 22.19 -3.82
N GLY A 450 16.61 21.18 -4.41
CA GLY A 450 16.32 20.72 -5.76
C GLY A 450 15.98 19.24 -5.82
N LEU A 451 15.74 18.75 -7.04
CA LEU A 451 15.38 17.36 -7.29
C LEU A 451 16.44 16.37 -6.77
N ARG A 452 17.73 16.73 -6.86
CA ARG A 452 18.83 15.90 -6.36
C ARG A 452 18.78 15.74 -4.83
N ASP A 453 18.37 16.78 -4.10
CA ASP A 453 18.22 16.70 -2.63
C ASP A 453 17.13 15.72 -2.23
N TYR A 454 16.00 15.72 -2.95
CA TYR A 454 14.95 14.73 -2.76
C TYR A 454 15.45 13.31 -3.04
N LEU A 455 16.10 13.11 -4.19
CA LEU A 455 16.57 11.79 -4.62
C LEU A 455 17.60 11.20 -3.63
N LEU A 456 18.55 12.00 -3.16
CA LEU A 456 19.60 11.56 -2.22
C LEU A 456 19.09 11.41 -0.78
N GLY A 457 18.14 12.25 -0.36
CA GLY A 457 17.74 12.35 1.04
C GLY A 457 16.45 11.62 1.42
N GLU A 458 15.46 11.59 0.51
CA GLU A 458 14.07 11.29 0.85
C GLU A 458 13.47 10.17 -0.01
N PHE A 459 13.83 10.09 -1.29
CA PHE A 459 13.29 9.12 -2.25
C PHE A 459 13.29 7.67 -1.75
N TYR A 460 14.42 7.17 -1.24
CA TYR A 460 14.50 5.77 -0.80
C TYR A 460 13.62 5.50 0.42
N ALA A 461 13.49 6.47 1.34
CA ALA A 461 12.61 6.33 2.49
C ALA A 461 11.14 6.29 2.06
N ASP A 462 10.75 7.14 1.10
CA ASP A 462 9.41 7.16 0.52
C ASP A 462 9.12 5.85 -0.24
N HIS A 463 10.10 5.33 -0.99
CA HIS A 463 10.01 4.04 -1.66
C HIS A 463 9.82 2.88 -0.66
N VAL A 464 10.63 2.82 0.41
CA VAL A 464 10.48 1.82 1.46
C VAL A 464 9.11 1.89 2.15
N LYS A 465 8.58 3.11 2.37
CA LYS A 465 7.24 3.32 2.94
C LYS A 465 6.16 2.82 1.99
N ARG A 466 6.21 3.22 0.71
CA ARG A 466 5.23 2.85 -0.32
C ARG A 466 5.06 1.35 -0.45
N TYR A 467 6.17 0.61 -0.43
CA TYR A 467 6.18 -0.85 -0.53
C TYR A 467 6.11 -1.56 0.83
N LYS A 468 5.59 -0.90 1.90
CA LYS A 468 5.38 -1.50 3.24
C LYS A 468 6.62 -2.27 3.75
N LYS A 469 7.80 -1.64 3.65
CA LYS A 469 9.13 -2.20 3.98
C LYS A 469 9.56 -3.40 3.13
N ARG A 470 8.99 -3.62 1.94
CA ARG A 470 9.36 -4.65 0.96
C ARG A 470 9.73 -4.00 -0.38
N PRO A 471 10.71 -3.08 -0.40
CA PRO A 471 11.00 -2.30 -1.60
C PRO A 471 11.45 -3.17 -2.77
N ILE A 472 11.01 -2.79 -3.96
CA ILE A 472 11.43 -3.45 -5.22
C ILE A 472 12.75 -2.90 -5.79
N TYR A 473 13.04 -1.61 -5.56
CA TYR A 473 14.35 -1.01 -5.79
C TYR A 473 15.22 -1.14 -4.54
N TRP A 474 16.40 -1.73 -4.68
CA TRP A 474 17.35 -1.91 -3.58
C TRP A 474 18.51 -0.94 -3.74
N GLN A 475 18.81 -0.20 -2.67
CA GLN A 475 19.89 0.77 -2.65
C GLN A 475 21.16 0.12 -2.09
N PHE A 476 22.12 -0.13 -2.95
CA PHE A 476 23.50 -0.36 -2.51
C PHE A 476 24.05 0.94 -1.95
N SER A 477 24.59 0.92 -0.74
CA SER A 477 24.98 2.13 -0.02
C SER A 477 26.22 1.88 0.82
N SER A 478 27.29 2.62 0.52
CA SER A 478 28.49 2.65 1.38
C SER A 478 28.14 3.11 2.82
N PRO A 479 28.97 2.79 3.84
CA PRO A 479 28.63 3.02 5.25
C PRO A 479 28.23 4.46 5.61
N ARG A 480 28.84 5.48 4.98
CA ARG A 480 28.50 6.90 5.16
C ARG A 480 27.63 7.46 4.02
N GLY A 481 27.24 6.62 3.07
CA GLY A 481 26.40 7.01 1.93
C GLY A 481 27.14 7.81 0.85
N SER A 482 28.47 7.79 0.84
CA SER A 482 29.30 8.47 -0.16
C SER A 482 29.13 7.90 -1.58
N PHE A 483 28.88 6.59 -1.67
CA PHE A 483 28.43 5.89 -2.88
C PHE A 483 27.05 5.29 -2.65
N ASN A 484 26.12 5.53 -3.59
CA ASN A 484 24.86 4.82 -3.68
C ASN A 484 24.51 4.48 -5.12
N ALA A 485 23.89 3.32 -5.31
CA ALA A 485 23.31 2.89 -6.57
C ALA A 485 22.02 2.12 -6.31
N LEU A 486 21.02 2.29 -7.16
CA LEU A 486 19.77 1.55 -7.11
C LEU A 486 19.83 0.39 -8.12
N ILE A 487 19.28 -0.76 -7.72
CA ILE A 487 18.98 -1.87 -8.61
C ILE A 487 17.51 -2.25 -8.49
N TYR A 488 16.93 -2.82 -9.54
CA TYR A 488 15.59 -3.40 -9.49
C TYR A 488 15.65 -4.91 -9.28
N MET A 489 14.98 -5.40 -8.23
CA MET A 489 15.11 -6.79 -7.80
C MET A 489 14.64 -7.81 -8.83
N HIS A 490 13.60 -7.51 -9.63
CA HIS A 490 13.14 -8.43 -10.67
C HIS A 490 14.17 -8.59 -11.78
N ARG A 491 14.99 -7.57 -12.04
CA ARG A 491 16.10 -7.65 -12.99
C ARG A 491 17.42 -8.10 -12.36
N TYR A 492 17.41 -8.52 -11.09
CA TYR A 492 18.62 -9.00 -10.42
C TYR A 492 19.11 -10.28 -11.08
N ARG A 493 20.42 -10.34 -11.32
CA ARG A 493 21.13 -11.50 -11.85
C ARG A 493 22.35 -11.80 -10.98
N PRO A 494 22.93 -13.01 -11.03
CA PRO A 494 24.05 -13.38 -10.16
C PRO A 494 25.28 -12.45 -10.26
N ASP A 495 25.45 -11.77 -11.39
CA ASP A 495 26.51 -10.80 -11.65
C ASP A 495 26.15 -9.34 -11.31
N THR A 496 24.92 -9.03 -10.87
CA THR A 496 24.49 -7.64 -10.56
C THR A 496 25.42 -6.95 -9.56
N VAL A 497 25.91 -7.67 -8.54
CA VAL A 497 26.86 -7.10 -7.57
C VAL A 497 28.21 -6.76 -8.22
N SER A 498 28.65 -7.55 -9.22
CA SER A 498 29.85 -7.25 -10.01
C SER A 498 29.68 -6.00 -10.87
N VAL A 499 28.48 -5.76 -11.38
CA VAL A 499 28.13 -4.53 -12.11
C VAL A 499 28.19 -3.33 -11.15
N VAL A 500 27.56 -3.41 -9.98
CA VAL A 500 27.63 -2.36 -8.95
C VAL A 500 29.09 -2.08 -8.52
N LEU A 501 29.89 -3.12 -8.36
CA LEU A 501 31.32 -2.99 -8.05
C LEU A 501 32.09 -2.25 -9.17
N ARG A 502 31.75 -2.45 -10.44
CA ARG A 502 32.35 -1.71 -11.56
C ARG A 502 32.04 -0.22 -11.47
N TYR A 503 30.78 0.15 -11.17
CA TYR A 503 30.40 1.54 -10.93
C TYR A 503 31.15 2.16 -9.74
N LEU A 504 31.33 1.41 -8.64
CA LEU A 504 32.11 1.88 -7.51
C LEU A 504 33.56 2.19 -7.92
N ARG A 505 34.21 1.29 -8.68
CA ARG A 505 35.59 1.47 -9.12
C ARG A 505 35.78 2.65 -10.06
N ASP A 506 34.90 2.80 -11.06
CA ASP A 506 34.90 3.97 -11.95
C ASP A 506 34.68 5.26 -11.14
N TYR A 507 33.75 5.26 -10.18
CA TYR A 507 33.54 6.40 -9.31
C TYR A 507 34.77 6.75 -8.48
N ARG A 508 35.48 5.75 -7.93
CA ARG A 508 36.74 5.97 -7.19
C ARG A 508 37.82 6.59 -8.08
N GLU A 509 37.95 6.16 -9.33
CA GLU A 509 38.92 6.72 -10.28
C GLU A 509 38.60 8.19 -10.62
N LYS A 510 37.32 8.49 -10.87
CA LYS A 510 36.83 9.87 -11.09
C LYS A 510 37.09 10.77 -9.87
N LEU A 511 36.82 10.28 -8.66
CA LEU A 511 37.09 11.00 -7.42
C LEU A 511 38.59 11.22 -7.17
N ALA A 512 39.44 10.24 -7.50
CA ALA A 512 40.89 10.38 -7.41
C ALA A 512 41.40 11.46 -8.36
N THR A 513 40.92 11.48 -9.59
CA THR A 513 41.24 12.52 -10.59
C THR A 513 40.80 13.91 -10.11
N GLU A 514 39.58 14.03 -9.58
CA GLU A 514 39.09 15.30 -9.03
C GLU A 514 39.91 15.75 -7.81
N LYS A 515 40.32 14.81 -6.95
CA LYS A 515 41.20 15.11 -5.81
C LYS A 515 42.54 15.66 -6.26
N GLU A 516 43.16 15.07 -7.29
CA GLU A 516 44.41 15.58 -7.87
C GLU A 516 44.24 17.00 -8.44
N ARG A 517 43.11 17.26 -9.12
CA ARG A 517 42.77 18.59 -9.63
C ARG A 517 42.64 19.63 -8.50
N GLN A 518 41.95 19.29 -7.42
CA GLN A 518 41.82 20.16 -6.23
C GLN A 518 43.18 20.38 -5.55
N ALA A 519 44.00 19.34 -5.42
CA ALA A 519 45.34 19.45 -4.86
C ALA A 519 46.21 20.42 -5.69
N ALA A 520 46.15 20.36 -7.03
CA ALA A 520 46.85 21.29 -7.91
C ALA A 520 46.40 22.75 -7.73
N ILE A 521 45.11 23.01 -7.54
CA ILE A 521 44.58 24.35 -7.24
C ILE A 521 45.12 24.87 -5.90
N SER A 522 45.23 24.01 -4.89
CA SER A 522 45.69 24.40 -3.55
C SER A 522 47.13 24.93 -3.52
N ILE A 523 47.99 24.45 -4.43
CA ILE A 523 49.40 24.86 -4.54
C ILE A 523 49.66 25.89 -5.65
N SER A 524 48.67 26.16 -6.52
CA SER A 524 48.83 27.06 -7.66
C SER A 524 49.12 28.50 -7.24
N HIS A 525 50.17 29.11 -7.79
CA HIS A 525 50.48 30.53 -7.54
C HIS A 525 49.44 31.49 -8.12
N ALA A 526 48.64 31.05 -9.10
CA ALA A 526 47.61 31.86 -9.75
C ALA A 526 46.26 31.89 -9.00
N SER A 527 46.06 31.01 -8.01
CA SER A 527 44.80 30.91 -7.26
C SER A 527 44.77 31.84 -6.05
N SER A 528 43.60 32.39 -5.72
CA SER A 528 43.43 33.22 -4.53
C SER A 528 43.61 32.42 -3.24
N GLN A 529 43.95 33.06 -2.12
CA GLN A 529 44.07 32.37 -0.83
C GLN A 529 42.75 31.69 -0.39
N GLY A 530 41.60 32.27 -0.74
CA GLY A 530 40.29 31.67 -0.52
C GLY A 530 40.09 30.39 -1.33
N ASP A 531 40.50 30.39 -2.60
CA ASP A 531 40.43 29.20 -3.46
C ASP A 531 41.35 28.09 -2.98
N LYS A 532 42.57 28.43 -2.58
CA LYS A 532 43.52 27.47 -2.00
C LYS A 532 42.96 26.78 -0.76
N THR A 533 42.34 27.56 0.13
CA THR A 533 41.74 27.03 1.35
C THR A 533 40.54 26.13 1.04
N ARG A 534 39.70 26.49 0.07
CA ARG A 534 38.56 25.64 -0.35
C ARG A 534 39.04 24.34 -0.99
N ALA A 535 40.03 24.42 -1.88
CA ALA A 535 40.58 23.28 -2.58
C ALA A 535 41.29 22.30 -1.62
N LEU A 536 41.99 22.80 -0.60
CA LEU A 536 42.58 21.95 0.44
C LEU A 536 41.51 21.20 1.24
N LYS A 537 40.44 21.88 1.66
CA LYS A 537 39.30 21.25 2.36
C LYS A 537 38.64 20.16 1.51
N GLU A 538 38.45 20.43 0.22
CA GLU A 538 37.85 19.45 -0.69
C GLU A 538 38.79 18.26 -0.94
N THR A 539 40.10 18.49 -1.04
CA THR A 539 41.11 17.42 -1.12
C THR A 539 41.04 16.49 0.11
N ASP A 540 40.92 17.05 1.31
CA ASP A 540 40.77 16.28 2.55
C ASP A 540 39.43 15.52 2.61
N ARG A 541 38.34 16.13 2.12
CA ARG A 541 37.03 15.47 1.99
C ARG A 541 37.12 14.27 1.06
N LEU A 542 37.63 14.47 -0.15
CA LEU A 542 37.77 13.43 -1.18
C LEU A 542 38.69 12.31 -0.70
N ALA A 543 39.78 12.62 0.02
CA ALA A 543 40.64 11.59 0.63
C ALA A 543 39.88 10.69 1.61
N LYS A 544 39.02 11.25 2.46
CA LYS A 544 38.20 10.49 3.41
C LYS A 544 37.14 9.64 2.71
N VAL A 545 36.51 10.17 1.66
CA VAL A 545 35.56 9.42 0.83
C VAL A 545 36.25 8.26 0.14
N LEU A 546 37.39 8.49 -0.52
CA LEU A 546 38.14 7.45 -1.21
C LEU A 546 38.56 6.30 -0.27
N ALA A 547 39.04 6.62 0.93
CA ALA A 547 39.38 5.62 1.94
C ALA A 547 38.17 4.78 2.36
N GLU A 548 37.02 5.42 2.60
CA GLU A 548 35.77 4.72 2.90
C GLU A 548 35.34 3.79 1.75
N LEU A 549 35.42 4.26 0.50
CA LEU A 549 35.02 3.47 -0.67
C LEU A 549 35.98 2.30 -0.92
N GLU A 550 37.26 2.44 -0.58
CA GLU A 550 38.24 1.36 -0.62
C GLU A 550 37.92 0.27 0.42
N ASP A 551 37.60 0.66 1.65
CA ASP A 551 37.15 -0.27 2.69
C ASP A 551 35.85 -0.97 2.29
N TYR A 552 34.89 -0.21 1.75
CA TYR A 552 33.61 -0.76 1.27
C TYR A 552 33.78 -1.74 0.11
N GLU A 553 34.69 -1.45 -0.82
CA GLU A 553 35.06 -2.37 -1.89
C GLU A 553 35.66 -3.66 -1.31
N ARG A 554 36.72 -3.54 -0.50
CA ARG A 554 37.52 -4.66 0.02
C ARG A 554 36.70 -5.58 0.91
N ASP A 555 35.95 -5.01 1.84
CA ASP A 555 35.33 -5.76 2.94
C ASP A 555 33.90 -6.21 2.61
N VAL A 556 33.22 -5.55 1.66
CA VAL A 556 31.80 -5.79 1.38
C VAL A 556 31.54 -6.19 -0.07
N LEU A 557 31.77 -5.29 -1.04
CA LEU A 557 31.33 -5.53 -2.42
C LEU A 557 32.16 -6.58 -3.16
N TYR A 558 33.50 -6.57 -3.04
CA TYR A 558 34.35 -7.53 -3.74
C TYR A 558 34.10 -8.98 -3.29
N PRO A 559 33.99 -9.29 -1.98
CA PRO A 559 33.59 -10.61 -1.52
C PRO A 559 32.21 -11.03 -2.05
N LEU A 560 31.22 -10.14 -2.03
CA LEU A 560 29.86 -10.44 -2.51
C LEU A 560 29.80 -10.64 -4.03
N ALA A 561 30.51 -9.83 -4.80
CA ALA A 561 30.64 -9.97 -6.26
C ALA A 561 31.27 -11.32 -6.63
N THR A 562 32.26 -11.77 -5.84
CA THR A 562 32.89 -13.10 -6.02
C THR A 562 31.92 -14.24 -5.68
N GLN A 563 31.09 -14.08 -4.64
CA GLN A 563 30.10 -15.08 -4.24
C GLN A 563 28.97 -15.25 -5.26
N GLN A 564 28.69 -14.23 -6.08
CA GLN A 564 27.59 -14.20 -7.06
C GLN A 564 26.27 -14.71 -6.48
N LYS A 565 25.89 -14.17 -5.31
CA LYS A 565 24.70 -14.63 -4.58
C LYS A 565 23.47 -14.57 -5.48
N GLN A 566 22.69 -15.64 -5.47
CA GLN A 566 21.40 -15.71 -6.14
C GLN A 566 20.28 -15.28 -5.19
N ILE A 567 19.24 -14.69 -5.78
CA ILE A 567 17.97 -14.44 -5.12
C ILE A 567 16.89 -15.32 -5.74
N ASP A 568 15.83 -15.57 -4.99
CA ASP A 568 14.62 -16.23 -5.47
C ASP A 568 13.44 -15.36 -5.04
N LEU A 569 12.73 -14.76 -6.00
CA LEU A 569 11.62 -13.86 -5.71
C LEU A 569 10.53 -14.52 -4.85
N ASP A 570 10.36 -15.85 -4.95
CA ASP A 570 9.38 -16.59 -4.15
C ASP A 570 9.75 -16.62 -2.65
N GLU A 571 11.02 -16.43 -2.29
CA GLU A 571 11.43 -16.24 -0.88
C GLU A 571 11.04 -14.86 -0.31
N GLY A 572 10.63 -13.92 -1.17
CA GLY A 572 10.21 -12.58 -0.80
C GLY A 572 11.35 -11.62 -0.46
N VAL A 573 11.01 -10.34 -0.34
CA VAL A 573 12.00 -9.26 -0.15
C VAL A 573 12.72 -9.42 1.19
N LYS A 574 12.01 -9.77 2.26
CA LYS A 574 12.61 -9.87 3.60
C LYS A 574 13.75 -10.89 3.64
N VAL A 575 13.62 -12.03 2.97
CA VAL A 575 14.66 -13.06 2.94
C VAL A 575 15.80 -12.62 2.01
N ASN A 576 15.47 -12.21 0.78
CA ASN A 576 16.50 -11.90 -0.21
C ASN A 576 17.34 -10.67 0.14
N TYR A 577 16.70 -9.59 0.63
CA TYR A 577 17.39 -8.36 1.00
C TYR A 577 18.44 -8.59 2.09
N LEU A 578 18.13 -9.45 3.07
CA LEU A 578 19.04 -9.77 4.17
C LEU A 578 20.28 -10.56 3.73
N LYS A 579 20.27 -11.20 2.55
CA LYS A 579 21.43 -11.92 2.00
C LYS A 579 22.63 -10.99 1.72
N PHE A 580 22.39 -9.68 1.55
CA PHE A 580 23.40 -8.69 1.16
C PHE A 580 23.96 -7.87 2.33
N GLY A 581 23.36 -7.97 3.52
CA GLY A 581 23.90 -7.38 4.75
C GLY A 581 24.28 -5.90 4.61
N ALA A 582 25.55 -5.58 4.89
CA ALA A 582 26.08 -4.22 4.88
C ALA A 582 26.21 -3.58 3.49
N ALA A 583 25.98 -4.33 2.40
CA ALA A 583 25.99 -3.76 1.05
C ALA A 583 24.75 -2.91 0.75
N LEU A 584 23.63 -3.21 1.39
CA LEU A 584 22.37 -2.52 1.17
C LEU A 584 22.06 -1.53 2.30
N LYS A 585 21.34 -0.45 1.96
CA LYS A 585 20.88 0.54 2.91
C LYS A 585 20.00 -0.11 3.99
N LYS A 586 20.38 0.00 5.27
CA LYS A 586 19.60 -0.60 6.36
C LYS A 586 18.13 -0.13 6.37
N ILE A 587 17.20 -1.09 6.35
CA ILE A 587 15.75 -0.85 6.52
C ILE A 587 15.33 -1.18 7.96
N PRO A 588 14.93 -0.19 8.78
CA PRO A 588 14.50 -0.44 10.15
C PRO A 588 13.28 -1.36 10.25
N GLY A 589 13.44 -2.47 10.98
CA GLY A 589 12.38 -3.45 11.22
C GLY A 589 12.15 -4.46 10.08
N LEU A 590 12.99 -4.50 9.05
CA LEU A 590 12.86 -5.49 7.96
C LEU A 590 13.00 -6.93 8.47
N ALA A 591 13.94 -7.16 9.39
CA ALA A 591 14.19 -8.46 10.01
C ALA A 591 13.21 -8.81 11.14
N ALA A 592 12.26 -7.92 11.48
CA ALA A 592 11.22 -8.24 12.44
C ALA A 592 10.29 -9.31 11.85
N LYS A 593 9.93 -10.30 12.67
CA LYS A 593 8.84 -11.23 12.33
C LYS A 593 7.58 -10.39 12.10
N ASP A 594 6.80 -10.75 11.08
CA ASP A 594 5.49 -10.12 10.89
C ASP A 594 4.68 -10.32 12.18
N GLU A 595 4.14 -9.24 12.74
CA GLU A 595 3.16 -9.33 13.81
C GLU A 595 1.92 -10.02 13.22
N ASP A 596 1.44 -11.06 13.90
CA ASP A 596 0.45 -12.02 13.39
C ASP A 596 -0.93 -11.41 13.11
#